data_AF-A0AA40S7L8-F1
#
_entry.id   AF-A0AA40S7L8-F1
#
_cell.length_a   1.000
_cell.length_b   1.000
_cell.length_c   1.000
_cell.angle_alpha   90.00
_cell.angle_beta   90.00
_cell.angle_gamma   90.00
#
_symmetry.space_group_name_H-M   'P 1'
#
loop_
_entity.id
_entity.type
_entity.pdbx_description
1 polymer ?
#
loop_
_entity_poly.entity_id
_entity_poly.type
_entity_poly.pdbx_seq_one_letter_code
_entity_poly.pdbx_strand_id
1 'polypeptide(L)'
;MNITVSPAGRGRFHAHLDGRLLCTSLTPFFSAARVLKAEGVLPQEPLTMTHDGSTMVCLTSTVGEAANFTVDEGRNGGPTLRPYRPSPFARPE
;
A
#
# COMPACT_ATOMS: atom_id res chain seq x y z
N MET A 1 -13.11 -1.26 1.39
CA MET A 1 -12.56 0.00 0.82
C MET A 1 -11.70 -0.34 -0.39
N ASN A 2 -11.72 0.51 -1.43
CA ASN A 2 -10.88 0.31 -2.60
C ASN A 2 -9.93 1.50 -2.79
N ILE A 3 -8.63 1.25 -2.81
CA ILE A 3 -7.65 2.26 -3.18
C ILE A 3 -7.38 2.19 -4.68
N THR A 4 -7.22 3.35 -5.32
CA THR A 4 -6.85 3.45 -6.73
C THR A 4 -5.42 3.93 -6.86
N VAL A 5 -4.61 3.21 -7.65
CA VAL A 5 -3.21 3.56 -7.87
C VAL A 5 -2.94 4.10 -9.27
N SER A 6 -2.17 5.19 -9.34
CA SER A 6 -1.70 5.78 -10.59
C SER A 6 -0.17 5.98 -10.54
N PRO A 7 0.53 5.89 -11.70
CA PRO A 7 1.98 6.11 -11.73
C PRO A 7 2.35 7.52 -11.25
N ALA A 8 3.36 7.60 -10.37
CA ALA A 8 3.96 8.85 -9.88
C ALA A 8 5.39 9.09 -10.42
N GLY A 9 5.87 8.18 -11.28
CA GLY A 9 7.23 8.20 -11.83
C GLY A 9 8.26 7.50 -10.93
N ARG A 10 9.42 7.15 -11.52
CA ARG A 10 10.54 6.45 -10.84
C ARG A 10 10.11 5.17 -10.10
N GLY A 11 9.14 4.43 -10.67
CA GLY A 11 8.59 3.22 -10.07
C GLY A 11 7.61 3.43 -8.92
N ARG A 12 7.38 4.68 -8.48
CA ARG A 12 6.42 5.00 -7.41
C ARG A 12 5.01 5.12 -7.97
N PHE A 13 4.05 4.93 -7.08
CA PHE A 13 2.63 5.08 -7.35
C PHE A 13 2.00 6.02 -6.32
N HIS A 14 1.05 6.84 -6.77
CA HIS A 14 0.10 7.49 -5.89
C HIS A 14 -0.98 6.48 -5.51
N ALA A 15 -1.36 6.41 -4.24
CA ALA A 15 -2.50 5.65 -3.78
C ALA A 15 -3.58 6.60 -3.28
N HIS A 16 -4.77 6.53 -3.88
CA HIS A 16 -5.92 7.36 -3.50
C HIS A 16 -7.05 6.51 -2.91
N LEU A 17 -7.79 7.09 -1.97
CA LEU A 17 -9.08 6.58 -1.51
C LEU A 17 -10.10 7.70 -1.65
N ASP A 18 -11.16 7.48 -2.42
CA ASP A 18 -12.22 8.47 -2.68
C ASP A 18 -11.69 9.85 -3.10
N GLY A 19 -10.67 9.86 -3.98
CA GLY A 19 -10.01 11.07 -4.48
C GLY A 19 -8.98 11.70 -3.55
N ARG A 20 -8.86 11.24 -2.29
CA ARG A 20 -7.84 11.70 -1.36
C ARG A 20 -6.54 10.91 -1.53
N LEU A 21 -5.42 11.61 -1.69
CA LEU A 21 -4.09 10.98 -1.69
C LEU A 21 -3.75 10.46 -0.29
N LEU A 22 -3.49 9.16 -0.18
CA LEU A 22 -3.06 8.52 1.06
C LEU A 22 -1.53 8.51 1.17
N CYS A 23 -0.84 8.08 0.11
CA CYS A 23 0.62 7.99 0.09
C CYS A 23 1.16 8.01 -1.35
N THR A 24 2.47 8.27 -1.48
CA THR A 24 3.23 8.01 -2.70
C THR A 24 4.31 7.00 -2.38
N SER A 25 4.29 5.78 -2.92
CA SER A 25 5.21 4.72 -2.50
C SER A 25 5.55 3.74 -3.64
N LEU A 26 6.65 2.99 -3.47
CA LEU A 26 6.95 1.82 -4.31
C LEU A 26 6.02 0.64 -3.97
N THR A 27 5.47 0.63 -2.76
CA THR A 27 4.57 -0.42 -2.27
C THR A 27 3.23 0.17 -1.83
N PRO A 28 2.46 0.78 -2.76
CA PRO A 28 1.31 1.61 -2.43
C PRO A 28 0.24 0.89 -1.60
N PHE A 29 0.00 -0.39 -1.86
CA PHE A 29 -0.98 -1.19 -1.12
C PHE A 29 -0.67 -1.27 0.37
N PHE A 30 0.58 -1.59 0.71
CA PHE A 30 1.01 -1.77 2.09
C PHE A 30 1.19 -0.42 2.81
N SER A 31 1.72 0.59 2.12
CA SER A 31 1.87 1.93 2.69
C SER A 31 0.52 2.61 2.95
N ALA A 32 -0.43 2.56 2.00
CA ALA A 32 -1.78 3.07 2.20
C ALA A 32 -2.50 2.37 3.37
N ALA A 33 -2.34 1.04 3.51
CA ALA A 33 -2.91 0.31 4.64
C ALA A 33 -2.41 0.83 6.01
N ARG A 34 -1.13 1.25 6.10
CA ARG A 34 -0.58 1.84 7.32
C ARG A 34 -1.16 3.22 7.61
N VAL A 35 -1.36 4.05 6.59
CA VAL A 35 -2.04 5.35 6.71
C VAL A 35 -3.46 5.13 7.25
N LEU A 36 -4.24 4.23 6.63
CA LEU A 36 -5.61 3.93 7.06
C LEU A 36 -5.67 3.39 8.49
N LYS A 37 -4.75 2.48 8.85
CA LYS A 37 -4.63 1.96 10.22
C LYS A 37 -4.32 3.07 11.22
N ALA A 38 -3.42 4.00 10.88
CA ALA A 38 -3.07 5.14 11.73
C ALA A 38 -4.24 6.12 11.90
N GLU A 39 -5.11 6.24 10.89
CA GLU A 39 -6.35 7.01 10.94
C GLU A 39 -7.48 6.32 11.72
N GLY A 40 -7.25 5.11 12.24
CA GLY A 40 -8.20 4.40 13.10
C GLY A 40 -9.15 3.45 12.36
N VAL A 41 -8.91 3.17 11.07
CA VAL A 41 -9.63 2.14 10.34
C VAL A 41 -9.39 0.77 11.00
N LEU A 42 -10.46 0.01 11.21
CA LEU A 42 -10.37 -1.23 11.97
C LEU A 42 -9.53 -2.27 11.20
N PRO A 43 -8.68 -3.07 11.90
CA PRO A 43 -7.77 -4.01 11.25
C PRO A 43 -8.46 -5.04 10.35
N GLN A 44 -9.69 -5.46 10.67
CA GLN A 44 -10.45 -6.44 9.91
C GLN A 44 -11.15 -5.87 8.67
N GLU A 45 -11.11 -4.56 8.45
CA GLU A 45 -11.78 -3.96 7.31
C GLU A 45 -11.15 -4.43 5.98
N PRO A 46 -11.96 -4.86 5.01
CA PRO A 46 -11.47 -5.27 3.70
C PRO A 46 -10.81 -4.11 2.93
N LEU A 47 -9.65 -4.39 2.35
CA LEU A 47 -8.89 -3.45 1.51
C LEU A 47 -8.59 -4.09 0.15
N THR A 48 -9.04 -3.44 -0.91
CA THR A 48 -8.75 -3.82 -2.29
C THR A 48 -7.99 -2.71 -3.00
N MET A 49 -7.30 -3.06 -4.10
CA MET A 49 -6.61 -2.09 -4.95
C MET A 49 -6.92 -2.31 -6.42
N THR A 50 -7.11 -1.21 -7.15
CA THR A 50 -7.22 -1.17 -8.61
C THR A 50 -6.23 -0.17 -9.19
N HIS A 51 -5.86 -0.33 -10.46
CA HIS A 51 -5.20 0.73 -11.20
C HIS A 51 -6.22 1.79 -11.64
N ASP A 52 -5.76 3.03 -11.76
CA ASP A 52 -6.57 4.12 -12.30
C ASP A 52 -7.12 3.80 -13.70
N GLY A 53 -8.40 4.08 -13.91
CA GLY A 53 -9.14 3.70 -15.12
C GLY A 53 -9.47 2.21 -15.26
N SER A 54 -9.11 1.35 -14.30
CA SER A 54 -9.41 -0.09 -14.32
C SER A 54 -10.37 -0.50 -13.21
N THR A 55 -11.30 -1.39 -13.55
CA THR A 55 -12.20 -2.04 -12.58
C THR A 55 -11.65 -3.36 -12.03
N MET A 56 -10.50 -3.81 -12.55
CA MET A 56 -9.91 -5.09 -12.16
C MET A 56 -9.16 -4.94 -10.83
N VAL A 57 -9.62 -5.67 -9.81
CA VAL A 57 -8.94 -5.76 -8.52
C VAL A 57 -7.62 -6.52 -8.69
N CYS A 58 -6.51 -5.87 -8.36
CA CYS A 58 -5.16 -6.42 -8.51
C CYS A 58 -4.59 -6.96 -7.20
N LEU A 59 -5.04 -6.45 -6.05
CA LEU A 59 -4.69 -6.96 -4.71
C LEU A 59 -5.90 -6.88 -3.77
N THR A 60 -5.95 -7.81 -2.82
CA THR A 60 -6.97 -7.88 -1.77
C THR A 60 -6.34 -8.37 -0.46
N SER A 61 -6.77 -7.81 0.66
CA SER A 61 -6.39 -8.20 2.03
C SER A 61 -7.32 -7.49 3.02
N THR A 62 -6.93 -7.47 4.29
CA THR A 62 -7.48 -6.58 5.32
C THR A 62 -6.49 -5.45 5.61
N VAL A 63 -6.97 -4.33 6.16
CA VAL A 63 -6.12 -3.20 6.55
C VAL A 63 -5.01 -3.64 7.52
N GLY A 64 -5.36 -4.47 8.51
CA GLY A 64 -4.42 -4.93 9.53
C GLY A 64 -3.32 -5.82 8.98
N GLU A 65 -3.68 -6.79 8.14
CA GLU A 65 -2.71 -7.69 7.51
C GLU A 65 -1.79 -6.94 6.55
N ALA A 66 -2.35 -6.14 5.64
CA ALA A 66 -1.55 -5.35 4.70
C ALA A 66 -0.61 -4.37 5.42
N ALA A 67 -1.06 -3.71 6.49
CA ALA A 67 -0.21 -2.78 7.24
C ALA A 67 1.02 -3.46 7.87
N ASN A 68 0.97 -4.77 8.13
CA ASN A 68 2.05 -5.52 8.77
C ASN A 68 3.15 -5.98 7.80
N PHE A 69 2.93 -5.89 6.48
CA PHE A 69 3.87 -6.38 5.47
C PHE A 69 4.47 -5.24 4.64
N THR A 70 5.57 -5.53 3.95
CA THR A 70 6.18 -4.74 2.87
C THR A 70 6.73 -5.70 1.83
N VAL A 71 7.10 -5.17 0.65
CA VAL A 71 7.83 -5.94 -0.37
C VAL A 71 9.34 -5.76 -0.16
N ASP A 72 10.05 -6.87 -0.22
CA ASP A 72 11.51 -6.94 -0.38
C ASP A 72 11.81 -7.39 -1.81
N GLU A 73 12.36 -6.48 -2.62
CA GLU A 73 12.73 -6.70 -4.02
C GLU A 73 14.17 -7.26 -4.14
N GLY A 74 14.55 -8.17 -3.26
CA GLY A 74 15.91 -8.70 -3.15
C GLY A 74 16.56 -9.03 -4.51
N ARG A 75 17.86 -8.70 -4.66
CA ARG A 75 18.58 -8.68 -5.95
C ARG A 75 18.45 -9.93 -6.83
N ASN A 76 18.24 -11.12 -6.24
CA ASN A 76 18.33 -12.40 -6.94
C ASN A 76 17.08 -13.30 -6.80
N GLY A 77 16.01 -12.85 -6.14
CA GLY A 77 14.91 -13.73 -5.70
C GLY A 77 13.50 -13.35 -6.14
N GLY A 78 13.33 -12.25 -6.87
CA GLY A 78 12.00 -11.68 -7.12
C GLY A 78 11.38 -11.04 -5.87
N PRO A 79 10.21 -10.39 -6.02
CA PRO A 79 9.55 -9.71 -4.91
C PRO A 79 9.02 -10.71 -3.88
N THR A 80 9.36 -10.50 -2.61
CA THR A 80 8.84 -11.30 -1.49
C THR A 80 8.17 -10.42 -0.44
N LEU A 81 7.14 -10.94 0.24
CA LEU A 81 6.54 -10.24 1.38
C LEU A 81 7.39 -10.44 2.64
N ARG A 82 7.63 -9.35 3.36
CA ARG A 82 8.37 -9.34 4.62
C ARG A 82 7.62 -8.53 5.66
N PRO A 83 7.73 -8.86 6.96
CA PRO A 83 7.19 -8.01 8.01
C PRO A 83 7.74 -6.58 7.90
N TYR A 84 6.86 -5.60 7.97
CA TYR A 84 7.23 -4.19 7.99
C TYR A 84 7.93 -3.86 9.31
N ARG A 85 9.09 -3.21 9.22
CA ARG A 85 9.79 -2.63 10.37
C ARG A 85 9.98 -1.15 10.10
N PRO A 86 9.37 -0.24 10.89
CA PRO A 86 9.60 1.17 10.72
C PRO A 86 11.09 1.47 10.92
N SER A 87 11.70 2.11 9.93
CA SER A 87 13.06 2.61 10.10
C SER A 87 12.99 3.90 10.91
N PRO A 88 13.83 4.08 11.95
CA PRO A 88 13.92 5.34 12.67
C PRO A 88 14.40 6.51 11.79
N PHE A 89 14.90 6.21 10.58
CA PHE A 89 15.38 7.20 9.61
C PHE A 89 14.46 7.35 8.39
N ALA A 90 13.41 6.53 8.26
CA ALA A 90 12.46 6.70 7.17
C ALA A 90 11.52 7.87 7.47
N ARG A 91 11.24 8.71 6.46
CA ARG A 91 10.08 9.59 6.54
C ARG A 91 8.83 8.73 6.72
N PRO A 92 7.85 9.15 7.54
CA PRO A 92 6.54 8.55 7.47
C PRO A 92 6.00 8.74 6.05
N GLU A 93 5.74 7.63 5.35
CA GLU A 93 5.07 7.58 4.04
C GLU A 93 3.57 7.31 4.21
#